data_AF-A0A369Y132-F1
#
_entry.id   AF-A0A369Y132-F1
#
_cell.length_a   1.000
_cell.length_b   1.000
_cell.length_c   1.000
_cell.angle_alpha   90.00
_cell.angle_beta   90.00
_cell.angle_gamma   90.00
#
_symmetry.space_group_name_H-M   'P 1'
#
loop_
_entity.id
_entity.type
_entity.pdbx_description
1 polymer ?
#
loop_
_entity_poly.entity_id
_entity_poly.type
_entity_poly.pdbx_seq_one_letter_code
_entity_poly.pdbx_strand_id
1 'polypeptide(L)'
;MFRKLRNEKPIGNVLGKVINPPPELKISILEGQITLYPDQLYMTDNLWNDYYRTYKIESEITEMTRDIENYSFQNTTATEIASLHTHPIKTLAGKGSDESTGDYKAQGDFWFTDTLKKNDLVMLVPTIDEQTWFIVDKVRKVK
;
A
#
# COMPACT_ATOMS: atom_id res chain seq x y z
N MET A 1 -9.28 -48.76 -36.28
CA MET A 1 -8.58 -47.53 -36.74
C MET A 1 -8.48 -46.57 -35.56
N PHE A 2 -7.30 -46.34 -35.00
CA PHE A 2 -7.15 -45.46 -33.83
C PHE A 2 -7.01 -44.00 -34.28
N ARG A 3 -7.92 -43.14 -33.82
CA ARG A 3 -7.85 -41.68 -34.01
C ARG A 3 -6.61 -41.20 -33.28
N LYS A 4 -5.59 -40.70 -34.01
CA LYS A 4 -4.44 -40.04 -33.39
C LYS A 4 -4.97 -38.94 -32.46
N LEU A 5 -4.69 -39.06 -31.16
CA LEU A 5 -4.89 -37.98 -30.20
C LEU A 5 -4.03 -36.81 -30.70
N ARG A 6 -4.68 -35.79 -31.30
CA ARG A 6 -4.05 -34.51 -31.56
C ARG A 6 -3.87 -33.85 -30.20
N ASN A 7 -2.73 -34.10 -29.57
CA ASN A 7 -2.30 -33.39 -28.38
C ASN A 7 -1.74 -32.04 -28.85
N GLU A 8 -2.62 -31.16 -29.33
CA GLU A 8 -2.26 -29.78 -29.64
C GLU A 8 -1.76 -29.17 -28.32
N LYS A 9 -0.52 -28.69 -28.33
CA LYS A 9 0.08 -28.13 -27.12
C LYS A 9 -0.70 -26.86 -26.78
N PRO A 10 -1.25 -26.73 -25.56
CA PRO A 10 -1.96 -25.52 -25.17
C PRO A 10 -1.01 -24.31 -25.25
N ILE A 11 -1.56 -23.13 -25.54
CA ILE A 11 -0.81 -21.89 -25.36
C ILE A 11 -0.32 -21.84 -23.90
N GLY A 12 1.00 -21.75 -23.74
CA GLY A 12 1.60 -21.58 -22.42
C GLY A 12 1.32 -20.18 -21.86
N ASN A 13 1.97 -19.85 -20.75
CA ASN A 13 1.85 -18.52 -20.17
C ASN A 13 2.38 -17.45 -21.14
N VAL A 14 1.66 -16.35 -21.27
CA VAL A 14 2.02 -15.25 -22.18
C VAL A 14 2.13 -13.93 -21.45
N LEU A 15 2.88 -13.01 -22.05
CA LEU A 15 2.83 -11.60 -21.69
C LEU A 15 1.70 -10.92 -22.47
N GLY A 16 0.91 -10.13 -21.76
CA GLY A 16 -0.08 -9.25 -22.35
C GLY A 16 0.24 -7.80 -22.07
N LYS A 17 -0.20 -6.94 -22.97
CA LYS A 17 -0.09 -5.49 -22.87
C LYS A 17 -1.47 -4.90 -22.61
N VAL A 18 -1.60 -4.10 -21.55
CA VAL A 18 -2.85 -3.39 -21.25
C VAL A 18 -3.14 -2.37 -22.35
N ILE A 19 -4.26 -2.55 -23.04
CA ILE A 19 -4.76 -1.62 -24.05
C ILE A 19 -5.71 -0.60 -23.42
N ASN A 20 -6.58 -1.08 -22.53
CA ASN A 20 -7.50 -0.27 -21.76
C ASN A 20 -7.48 -0.75 -20.29
N PRO A 21 -7.28 0.13 -19.29
CA PRO A 21 -7.30 -0.26 -17.88
C PRO A 21 -8.73 -0.59 -17.39
N PRO A 22 -8.87 -1.16 -16.18
CA PRO A 22 -10.18 -1.36 -15.55
C PRO A 22 -10.98 -0.04 -15.44
N PRO A 23 -12.32 -0.08 -15.47
CA PRO A 23 -13.18 -1.27 -15.43
C PRO A 23 -13.37 -1.96 -16.79
N GLU A 24 -13.15 -1.26 -17.90
CA GLU A 24 -13.31 -1.81 -19.27
C GLU A 24 -12.02 -2.47 -19.77
N LEU A 25 -11.47 -3.38 -18.97
CA LEU A 25 -10.15 -3.96 -19.16
C LEU A 25 -10.02 -4.66 -20.52
N LYS A 26 -8.99 -4.30 -21.29
CA LYS A 26 -8.62 -4.98 -22.54
C LYS A 26 -7.13 -5.25 -22.55
N ILE A 27 -6.76 -6.49 -22.85
CA ILE A 27 -5.37 -6.93 -22.92
C ILE A 27 -5.07 -7.41 -24.34
N SER A 28 -3.95 -6.98 -24.89
CA SER A 28 -3.43 -7.51 -26.14
C SER A 28 -2.36 -8.55 -25.84
N ILE A 29 -2.46 -9.72 -26.46
CA ILE A 29 -1.51 -10.83 -26.33
C ILE A 29 -0.91 -11.17 -27.70
N LEU A 30 0.11 -12.05 -27.71
CA LEU A 30 0.78 -12.53 -28.93
C LEU A 30 1.19 -11.37 -29.86
N GLU A 31 1.88 -10.39 -29.29
CA GLU A 31 2.42 -9.23 -30.02
C GLU A 31 1.37 -8.41 -30.80
N GLY A 32 0.12 -8.37 -30.35
CA GLY A 32 -0.93 -7.59 -31.02
C GLY A 32 -1.94 -8.42 -31.81
N GLN A 33 -1.72 -9.72 -31.96
CA GLN A 33 -2.56 -10.57 -32.81
C GLN A 33 -3.95 -10.83 -32.22
N ILE A 34 -4.05 -10.91 -30.89
CA ILE A 34 -5.30 -11.21 -30.18
C ILE A 34 -5.55 -10.13 -29.14
N THR A 35 -6.82 -9.72 -29.01
CA THR A 35 -7.30 -8.86 -27.93
C THR A 35 -8.29 -9.64 -27.07
N LEU A 36 -8.03 -9.67 -25.77
CA LEU A 36 -8.90 -10.26 -24.75
C LEU A 36 -9.82 -9.18 -24.17
N TYR A 37 -11.06 -9.57 -23.90
CA TYR A 37 -12.13 -8.72 -23.39
C TYR A 37 -12.52 -9.09 -21.94
N PRO A 38 -13.23 -8.21 -21.20
CA PRO A 38 -13.51 -8.42 -19.78
C PRO A 38 -14.16 -9.76 -19.42
N ASP A 39 -15.02 -10.31 -20.28
CA ASP A 39 -15.70 -11.59 -20.10
C ASP A 39 -14.75 -12.80 -20.15
N GLN A 40 -13.55 -12.62 -20.69
CA GLN A 40 -12.51 -13.64 -20.80
C GLN A 40 -11.45 -13.51 -19.70
N LEU A 41 -11.53 -12.48 -18.86
CA LEU A 41 -10.44 -12.09 -17.96
C LEU A 41 -10.85 -12.24 -16.50
N TYR A 42 -9.99 -12.90 -15.73
CA TYR A 42 -9.97 -12.82 -14.27
C TYR A 42 -8.67 -12.15 -13.85
N MET A 43 -8.68 -11.37 -12.79
CA MET A 43 -7.46 -10.80 -12.22
C MET A 43 -7.50 -10.79 -10.70
N THR A 44 -6.33 -10.73 -10.08
CA THR A 44 -6.24 -10.55 -8.64
C THR A 44 -6.83 -9.20 -8.23
N ASP A 45 -7.56 -9.20 -7.13
CA ASP A 45 -8.37 -8.06 -6.66
C ASP A 45 -7.53 -6.79 -6.45
N ASN A 46 -6.28 -6.96 -6.01
CA ASN A 46 -5.32 -5.86 -5.80
C ASN A 46 -4.94 -5.09 -7.07
N LEU A 47 -5.22 -5.60 -8.26
CA LEU A 47 -4.99 -4.91 -9.53
C LEU A 47 -6.20 -4.06 -9.95
N TRP A 48 -7.35 -4.25 -9.32
CA TRP A 48 -8.57 -3.49 -9.61
C TRP A 48 -8.46 -2.06 -9.07
N ASN A 49 -9.17 -1.12 -9.70
CA ASN A 49 -9.02 0.31 -9.45
C ASN A 49 -9.71 0.80 -8.16
N ASP A 50 -10.54 -0.02 -7.54
CA ASP A 50 -11.26 0.28 -6.29
C ASP A 50 -10.78 -0.58 -5.11
N TYR A 51 -9.65 -1.28 -5.26
CA TYR A 51 -9.12 -2.15 -4.23
C TYR A 51 -8.79 -1.37 -2.95
N TYR A 52 -9.42 -1.80 -1.85
CA TYR A 52 -9.14 -1.31 -0.52
C TYR A 52 -8.95 -2.49 0.44
N ARG A 53 -8.10 -2.33 1.44
CA ARG A 53 -7.93 -3.33 2.52
C ARG A 53 -7.75 -2.63 3.86
N THR A 54 -8.24 -3.27 4.90
CA THR A 54 -8.03 -2.86 6.29
C THR A 54 -6.74 -3.46 6.83
N TYR A 55 -6.11 -2.79 7.79
CA TYR A 55 -4.98 -3.32 8.54
C TYR A 55 -5.12 -3.04 10.03
N LYS A 56 -4.50 -3.92 10.83
CA LYS A 56 -4.39 -3.79 12.28
C LYS A 56 -2.94 -4.07 12.69
N ILE A 57 -2.36 -3.16 13.46
CA ILE A 57 -1.05 -3.31 14.06
C ILE A 57 -1.25 -3.37 15.58
N GLU A 58 -0.74 -4.43 16.18
CA GLU A 58 -0.62 -4.59 17.63
C GLU A 58 0.85 -4.86 17.93
N SER A 59 1.46 -3.99 18.72
CA SER A 59 2.86 -4.13 19.11
C SER A 59 3.06 -3.61 20.53
N GLU A 60 3.99 -4.23 21.24
CA GLU A 60 4.51 -3.71 22.50
C GLU A 60 5.54 -2.62 22.19
N ILE A 61 5.36 -1.42 22.75
CA ILE A 61 6.36 -0.36 22.66
C ILE A 61 7.41 -0.61 23.74
N THR A 62 8.59 -1.05 23.33
CA THR A 62 9.76 -1.18 24.20
C THR A 62 10.39 0.16 24.56
N GLU A 63 10.30 1.16 23.67
CA GLU A 63 10.86 2.50 23.90
C GLU A 63 10.15 3.54 23.05
N MET A 64 9.71 4.65 23.66
CA MET A 64 9.21 5.84 22.96
C MET A 64 9.89 7.08 23.53
N THR A 65 10.62 7.80 22.71
CA THR A 65 11.27 9.07 23.06
C THR A 65 10.43 10.23 22.56
N ARG A 66 10.17 11.22 23.42
CA ARG A 66 9.54 12.49 23.02
C ARG A 66 10.48 13.65 23.30
N ASP A 67 10.82 14.39 22.25
CA ASP A 67 11.54 15.65 22.38
C ASP A 67 10.58 16.76 22.80
N ILE A 68 10.76 17.28 24.01
CA ILE A 68 9.96 18.39 24.52
C ILE A 68 10.75 19.68 24.32
N GLU A 69 10.39 20.45 23.28
CA GLU A 69 11.06 21.72 22.97
C GLU A 69 10.77 22.81 24.02
N ASN A 70 9.55 22.85 24.58
CA ASN A 70 9.14 23.83 25.59
C ASN A 70 8.16 23.18 26.59
N TYR A 71 8.41 23.34 27.89
CA TYR A 71 7.53 22.89 28.96
C TYR A 71 7.07 24.10 29.80
N SER A 72 5.77 24.23 30.01
CA SER A 72 5.18 25.32 30.82
C SER A 72 5.01 24.86 32.25
N PHE A 73 5.69 25.51 33.20
CA PHE A 73 5.49 25.29 34.63
C PHE A 73 4.56 26.36 35.19
N GLN A 74 3.48 25.95 35.84
CA GLN A 74 2.68 26.81 36.70
C GLN A 74 3.40 26.93 38.05
N ASN A 75 4.04 28.06 38.31
CA ASN A 75 4.63 28.34 39.62
C ASN A 75 3.54 28.91 40.54
N THR A 76 3.14 28.17 41.57
CA THR A 76 2.07 28.55 42.52
C THR A 76 2.59 29.26 43.78
N THR A 77 3.81 29.78 43.79
CA THR A 77 4.36 30.42 45.00
C THR A 77 3.64 31.75 45.28
N ALA A 78 3.08 31.89 46.47
CA ALA A 78 2.58 33.16 46.99
C ALA A 78 3.73 33.94 47.65
N THR A 79 3.89 35.22 47.31
CA THR A 79 4.90 36.10 47.93
C THR A 79 4.18 37.15 48.77
N GLU A 80 4.51 37.24 50.06
CA GLU A 80 4.15 38.40 50.88
C GLU A 80 5.05 39.60 50.50
N ILE A 81 4.50 40.82 50.57
CA ILE A 81 5.17 42.04 50.07
C ILE A 81 6.29 42.45 51.05
N ALA A 82 7.55 42.30 50.63
CA ALA A 82 8.70 42.98 51.22
C ALA A 82 8.90 44.38 50.58
N SER A 83 9.59 45.27 51.30
CA SER A 83 9.82 46.69 50.95
C SER A 83 10.21 46.93 49.48
N LEU A 84 9.84 48.08 48.91
CA LEU A 84 9.87 48.36 47.47
C LEU A 84 11.29 48.29 46.86
N HIS A 85 11.60 47.19 46.17
CA HIS A 85 12.79 47.05 45.33
C HIS A 85 12.54 46.07 44.18
N THR A 86 13.30 46.22 43.08
CA THR A 86 13.13 45.40 41.86
C THR A 86 14.01 44.14 41.92
N HIS A 87 13.40 42.97 41.77
CA HIS A 87 14.12 41.72 41.54
C HIS A 87 13.95 41.27 40.08
N PRO A 88 15.03 41.09 39.30
CA PRO A 88 14.93 40.45 38.01
C PRO A 88 14.62 38.95 38.20
N ILE A 89 13.44 38.51 37.78
CA ILE A 89 13.10 37.08 37.74
C ILE A 89 13.72 36.50 36.47
N LYS A 90 14.68 35.57 36.61
CA LYS A 90 15.24 34.84 35.47
C LYS A 90 14.18 33.87 34.92
N THR A 91 14.06 33.79 33.60
CA THR A 91 13.29 32.75 32.92
C THR A 91 13.86 31.37 33.24
N LEU A 92 13.03 30.45 33.73
CA LEU A 92 13.40 29.05 33.85
C LEU A 92 13.20 28.37 32.49
N ALA A 93 14.30 28.00 31.83
CA ALA A 93 14.25 27.14 30.65
C ALA A 93 14.40 25.68 31.09
N GLY A 94 13.33 24.89 30.95
CA GLY A 94 13.35 23.45 31.19
C GLY A 94 13.45 22.70 29.87
N LYS A 95 14.42 21.79 29.76
CA LYS A 95 14.52 20.76 28.70
C LYS A 95 14.60 19.40 29.39
N GLY A 96 13.93 18.40 28.84
CA GLY A 96 13.96 17.02 29.36
C GLY A 96 13.44 16.03 28.33
N SER A 97 13.79 14.76 28.53
CA SER A 97 13.26 13.62 27.80
C SER A 97 12.36 12.82 28.73
N ASP A 98 11.27 12.29 28.20
CA ASP A 98 10.36 11.38 28.89
C ASP A 98 10.43 10.02 28.19
N GLU A 99 10.61 8.95 28.97
CA GLU A 99 10.66 7.57 28.50
C GLU A 99 9.37 6.87 28.92
N SER A 100 8.61 6.39 27.95
CA SER A 100 7.32 5.73 28.19
C SER A 100 7.28 4.36 27.49
N THR A 101 6.70 3.37 28.19
CA THR A 101 6.41 2.02 27.70
C THR A 101 4.91 1.80 27.63
N GLY A 102 4.43 0.94 26.73
CA GLY A 102 3.00 0.57 26.66
C GLY A 102 2.58 -0.16 25.39
N ASP A 103 1.29 -0.45 25.28
CA ASP A 103 0.72 -1.10 24.09
C ASP A 103 0.41 -0.08 23.00
N TYR A 104 0.91 -0.32 21.79
CA TYR A 104 0.50 0.41 20.60
C TYR A 104 -0.52 -0.40 19.80
N LYS A 105 -1.68 0.20 19.56
CA LYS A 105 -2.71 -0.34 18.69
C LYS A 105 -3.06 0.70 17.63
N ALA A 106 -2.84 0.34 16.37
CA ALA A 106 -3.25 1.14 15.22
C ALA A 106 -4.14 0.33 14.29
N GLN A 107 -5.14 1.00 13.74
CA GLN A 107 -6.02 0.47 12.71
C GLN A 107 -6.22 1.51 11.63
N GLY A 108 -6.35 1.07 10.39
CA GLY A 108 -6.62 1.96 9.27
C GLY A 108 -6.86 1.21 7.98
N ASP A 109 -7.03 1.99 6.92
CA ASP A 109 -7.34 1.51 5.58
C ASP A 109 -6.20 1.87 4.61
N PHE A 110 -5.91 0.96 3.68
CA PHE A 110 -5.09 1.24 2.53
C PHE A 110 -5.97 1.33 1.28
N TRP A 111 -5.90 2.48 0.59
CA TRP A 111 -6.42 2.65 -0.76
C TRP A 111 -5.28 2.51 -1.77
N PHE A 112 -5.36 1.51 -2.63
CA PHE A 112 -4.35 1.28 -3.66
C PHE A 112 -4.75 1.99 -4.95
N THR A 113 -4.09 3.09 -5.25
CA THR A 113 -4.31 3.85 -6.50
C THR A 113 -3.39 3.41 -7.63
N ASP A 114 -2.40 2.55 -7.35
CA ASP A 114 -1.50 2.00 -8.37
C ASP A 114 -2.12 0.76 -9.05
N THR A 115 -3.20 1.01 -9.79
CA THR A 115 -3.87 0.03 -10.65
C THR A 115 -3.14 -0.16 -11.99
N LEU A 116 -3.63 -1.09 -12.82
CA LEU A 116 -3.19 -1.27 -14.20
C LEU A 116 -3.40 0.01 -15.02
N LYS A 117 -2.37 0.39 -15.77
CA LYS A 117 -2.37 1.54 -16.67
C LYS A 117 -2.16 1.07 -18.10
N LYS A 118 -2.60 1.89 -19.06
CA LYS A 118 -2.33 1.63 -20.48
C LYS A 118 -0.83 1.43 -20.72
N ASN A 119 -0.50 0.39 -21.50
CA ASN A 119 0.84 -0.11 -21.79
C ASN A 119 1.55 -0.88 -20.66
N ASP A 120 0.94 -1.09 -19.49
CA ASP A 120 1.49 -2.03 -18.52
C ASP A 120 1.59 -3.43 -19.12
N LEU A 121 2.61 -4.18 -18.70
CA LEU A 121 2.76 -5.59 -19.03
C LEU A 121 2.21 -6.43 -17.89
N VAL A 122 1.47 -7.47 -18.22
CA VAL A 122 0.92 -8.41 -17.26
C VAL A 122 1.21 -9.85 -17.68
N MET A 123 1.36 -10.74 -16.71
CA MET A 123 1.46 -12.18 -16.95
C MET A 123 0.05 -12.78 -17.02
N LEU A 124 -0.23 -13.54 -18.09
CA LEU A 124 -1.49 -14.26 -18.23
C LEU A 124 -1.29 -15.77 -18.26
N VAL A 125 -2.21 -16.47 -17.61
CA VAL A 125 -2.33 -17.93 -17.64
C VAL A 125 -3.68 -18.29 -18.27
N PRO A 126 -3.70 -18.96 -19.43
CA PRO A 126 -4.94 -19.41 -20.05
C PRO A 126 -5.50 -20.68 -19.41
N THR A 127 -6.80 -20.90 -19.53
CA THR A 127 -7.43 -22.22 -19.38
C THR A 127 -7.07 -23.14 -20.54
N ILE A 128 -7.26 -24.45 -20.38
CA ILE A 128 -6.92 -25.46 -21.41
C ILE A 128 -7.64 -25.21 -22.74
N ASP A 129 -8.84 -24.64 -22.70
CA ASP A 129 -9.67 -24.29 -23.86
C ASP A 129 -9.43 -22.87 -24.39
N GLU A 130 -8.51 -22.13 -23.76
CA GLU A 130 -8.08 -20.78 -24.13
C GLU A 130 -9.22 -19.73 -24.14
N GLN A 131 -10.37 -20.05 -23.51
CA GLN A 131 -11.53 -19.16 -23.42
C GLN A 131 -11.42 -18.18 -22.24
N THR A 132 -10.69 -18.56 -21.19
CA THR A 132 -10.54 -17.77 -19.97
C THR A 132 -9.06 -17.57 -19.64
N TRP A 133 -8.72 -16.38 -19.17
CA TRP A 133 -7.35 -15.95 -18.93
C TRP A 133 -7.25 -15.28 -17.57
N PHE A 134 -6.31 -15.76 -16.75
CA PHE A 134 -6.03 -15.21 -15.44
C PHE A 134 -4.83 -14.27 -15.52
N ILE A 135 -5.06 -13.00 -15.22
CA ILE A 135 -4.02 -12.00 -15.00
C ILE A 135 -3.47 -12.23 -13.60
N VAL A 136 -2.23 -12.72 -13.53
CA VAL A 136 -1.60 -13.12 -12.27
C VAL A 136 -1.00 -11.92 -11.56
N ASP A 137 -0.23 -11.11 -12.30
CA ASP A 137 0.43 -9.91 -11.76
C ASP A 137 0.86 -8.95 -12.88
N LYS A 138 1.10 -7.70 -12.48
CA LYS A 138 1.81 -6.70 -13.28
C LYS A 138 3.30 -7.01 -13.27
N VAL A 139 3.89 -7.10 -14.46
CA VAL A 139 5.30 -7.47 -14.64
C VAL A 139 6.07 -6.37 -15.37
N ARG A 140 7.40 -6.42 -15.26
CA ARG A 140 8.30 -5.53 -15.98
C ARG A 140 9.52 -6.30 -16.46
N LYS A 141 10.12 -5.86 -17.56
CA LYS A 141 11.39 -6.41 -18.04
C LYS A 141 12.50 -6.05 -17.04
N VAL A 142 13.33 -7.04 -16.69
CA VAL A 142 14.54 -6.82 -15.87
C VAL A 142 15.54 -6.00 -16.68
N LYS A 143 16.23 -5.07 -16.00
CA LYS A 143 17.32 -4.27 -16.58
C LYS A 143 18.66 -4.91 -16.31
#